data_AF-A0A432Q5B3-F1
#
_entry.id   AF-A0A432Q5B3-F1
#
_cell.length_a   1.000
_cell.length_b   1.000
_cell.length_c   1.000
_cell.angle_alpha   90.00
_cell.angle_beta   90.00
_cell.angle_gamma   90.00
#
_symmetry.space_group_name_H-M   'P 1'
#
loop_
_entity.id
_entity.type
_entity.pdbx_description
1 polymer ?
#
loop_
_entity_poly.entity_id
_entity_poly.type
_entity_poly.pdbx_seq_one_letter_code
_entity_poly.pdbx_strand_id
1 'polypeptide(L)'
;MGELPPQVQNMVAQMQQVQQQLQAVIAQRIQVEGLLKETNDALEEVKKIADDDPVFKVVGNVLVKSSKEDVVKELEERKETYEVRINTLKRQEDRLKDRLAEIQKKLQSILSPQAG
;
A
#
# COMPACT_ATOMS: atom_id res chain seq x y z
N MET A 1 37.74 11.75 -13.80
CA MET A 1 36.60 11.04 -13.20
C MET A 1 36.49 9.72 -13.93
N GLY A 2 36.95 8.63 -13.33
CA GLY A 2 36.90 7.32 -13.99
C GLY A 2 35.45 6.89 -14.14
N GLU A 3 35.06 6.45 -15.33
CA GLU A 3 33.75 5.84 -15.54
C GLU A 3 33.60 4.65 -14.58
N LEU A 4 32.44 4.57 -13.91
CA LEU A 4 32.12 3.42 -13.07
C LEU A 4 32.16 2.14 -13.92
N PRO A 5 32.64 1.01 -13.39
CA PRO A 5 32.62 -0.25 -14.12
C PRO A 5 31.20 -0.57 -14.63
N PRO A 6 31.03 -1.13 -15.84
CA PRO A 6 29.71 -1.43 -16.41
C PRO A 6 28.80 -2.25 -15.47
N GLN A 7 29.39 -3.14 -14.68
CA GLN A 7 28.67 -3.91 -13.66
C GLN A 7 28.07 -3.02 -12.56
N VAL A 8 28.81 -2.01 -12.09
CA VAL A 8 28.33 -1.03 -11.10
C VAL A 8 27.23 -0.18 -11.69
N GLN A 9 27.37 0.28 -12.95
CA GLN A 9 26.34 1.05 -13.64
C GLN A 9 25.01 0.28 -13.74
N ASN A 10 25.07 -0.99 -14.14
CA ASN A 10 23.90 -1.87 -14.22
C ASN A 10 23.24 -2.07 -12.85
N MET A 11 24.02 -2.24 -11.79
CA MET A 11 23.49 -2.40 -10.44
C MET A 11 22.86 -1.12 -9.90
N VAL A 12 23.42 0.06 -10.20
CA VAL A 12 22.80 1.35 -9.86
C VAL A 12 21.47 1.52 -10.59
N ALA A 13 21.39 1.16 -11.88
CA ALA A 13 20.14 1.20 -12.63
C ALA A 13 19.08 0.26 -12.01
N GLN A 14 19.46 -0.96 -11.64
CA GLN A 14 18.57 -1.89 -10.93
C GLN A 14 18.12 -1.34 -9.57
N MET A 15 19.04 -0.72 -8.81
CA MET A 15 18.72 -0.09 -7.53
C MET A 15 17.66 1.00 -7.70
N GLN A 16 17.85 1.89 -8.68
CA GLN A 16 16.89 2.97 -8.99
C GLN A 16 15.53 2.41 -9.40
N GLN A 17 15.50 1.35 -10.21
CA GLN A 17 14.26 0.69 -10.59
C GLN A 17 13.51 0.11 -9.37
N VAL A 18 14.22 -0.56 -8.46
CA VAL A 18 13.63 -1.10 -7.22
C VAL A 18 13.12 0.03 -6.32
N GLN A 19 13.85 1.15 -6.21
CA GLN A 19 13.40 2.33 -5.46
C GLN A 19 12.11 2.92 -6.02
N GLN A 20 11.98 3.05 -7.34
CA GLN A 20 10.75 3.54 -7.98
C GLN A 20 9.56 2.60 -7.73
N GLN A 21 9.78 1.29 -7.83
CA GLN A 21 8.75 0.29 -7.51
C GLN A 21 8.33 0.36 -6.04
N LEU A 22 9.27 0.51 -5.12
CA LEU A 22 9.01 0.65 -3.70
C LEU A 22 8.16 1.90 -3.39
N GLN A 23 8.50 3.04 -4.00
CA GLN A 23 7.72 4.27 -3.86
C GLN A 23 6.28 4.09 -4.34
N ALA A 24 6.07 3.41 -5.48
CA ALA A 24 4.74 3.13 -6.00
C ALA A 24 3.92 2.22 -5.06
N VAL A 25 4.53 1.16 -4.52
CA VAL A 25 3.86 0.24 -3.57
C VAL A 25 3.47 0.97 -2.28
N ILE A 26 4.36 1.82 -1.75
CA ILE A 26 4.07 2.62 -0.55
C ILE A 26 2.92 3.59 -0.80
N ALA A 27 2.92 4.29 -1.94
CA ALA A 27 1.84 5.21 -2.30
C ALA A 27 0.49 4.49 -2.40
N GLN A 28 0.46 3.32 -3.04
CA GLN A 28 -0.74 2.48 -3.11
C GLN A 28 -1.19 2.01 -1.72
N ARG A 29 -0.27 1.63 -0.84
CA ARG A 29 -0.58 1.22 0.54
C ARG A 29 -1.25 2.35 1.32
N ILE A 30 -0.65 3.55 1.29
CA ILE A 30 -1.18 4.74 1.97
C ILE A 30 -2.59 5.08 1.47
N GLN A 31 -2.83 4.99 0.17
CA GLN A 31 -4.16 5.20 -0.40
C GLN A 31 -5.20 4.22 0.18
N VAL A 32 -4.87 2.93 0.27
CA VAL A 32 -5.79 1.91 0.82
C VAL A 32 -5.95 2.05 2.33
N GLU A 33 -4.90 2.44 3.06
CA GLU A 33 -4.97 2.78 4.49
C GLU A 33 -5.94 3.95 4.75
N GLY A 34 -5.97 4.95 3.85
CA GLY A 34 -6.96 6.03 3.86
C GLY A 34 -8.40 5.53 3.68
N LEU A 35 -8.64 4.69 2.66
CA LEU A 35 -9.97 4.10 2.41
C LEU A 35 -10.45 3.23 3.58
N LEU A 36 -9.53 2.47 4.20
CA LEU A 36 -9.83 1.68 5.40
C LEU A 36 -10.23 2.57 6.57
N LYS A 37 -9.53 3.70 6.77
CA LYS A 37 -9.88 4.67 7.81
C LYS A 37 -11.27 5.25 7.58
N GLU A 38 -11.56 5.74 6.37
CA GLU A 38 -12.89 6.26 6.02
C GLU A 38 -14.00 5.21 6.23
N THR A 39 -13.73 3.96 5.87
CA THR A 39 -14.67 2.84 6.08
C THR A 39 -14.92 2.57 7.56
N ASN A 40 -13.87 2.59 8.39
CA ASN A 40 -14.02 2.43 9.84
C ASN A 40 -14.79 3.61 10.46
N ASP A 41 -14.49 4.85 10.05
CA ASP A 41 -15.18 6.05 10.52
C ASP A 41 -16.69 5.97 10.17
N ALA A 42 -17.03 5.58 8.94
CA ALA A 42 -18.41 5.39 8.50
C ALA A 42 -19.13 4.26 9.27
N LEU A 43 -18.44 3.15 9.49
CA LEU A 43 -18.98 2.01 10.23
C LEU A 43 -19.21 2.33 11.70
N GLU A 44 -18.34 3.13 12.32
CA GLU A 44 -18.54 3.62 13.68
C GLU A 44 -19.81 4.49 13.77
N GLU A 45 -20.01 5.40 12.81
CA GLU A 45 -21.13 6.33 12.83
C GLU A 45 -22.47 5.63 12.54
N VAL A 46 -22.51 4.74 11.54
CA VAL A 46 -23.72 3.97 11.21
C VAL A 46 -24.09 3.01 12.35
N LYS A 47 -23.15 2.57 13.19
CA LYS A 47 -23.49 1.75 14.37
C LYS A 47 -24.17 2.54 15.49
N LYS A 48 -24.07 3.87 15.51
CA LYS A 48 -24.65 4.74 16.56
C LYS A 48 -26.11 5.15 16.31
N ILE A 49 -26.56 5.13 15.05
CA ILE A 49 -27.93 5.53 14.68
C ILE A 49 -28.95 4.44 15.07
N ALA A 50 -30.22 4.81 15.20
CA ALA A 50 -31.29 3.86 15.48
C ALA A 50 -31.57 2.96 14.26
N ASP A 51 -32.16 1.78 14.49
CA ASP A 51 -32.41 0.82 13.40
C ASP A 51 -33.51 1.28 12.44
N ASP A 52 -34.38 2.18 12.89
CA ASP A 52 -35.45 2.81 12.12
C ASP A 52 -35.02 4.12 11.42
N ASP A 53 -33.81 4.62 11.70
CA ASP A 53 -33.27 5.80 11.04
C ASP A 53 -33.05 5.53 9.54
N PRO A 54 -33.42 6.47 8.67
CA PRO A 54 -33.28 6.28 7.23
C PRO A 54 -31.81 6.34 6.81
N VAL A 55 -31.29 5.22 6.31
CA VAL A 55 -29.93 5.14 5.74
C VAL A 55 -29.99 5.18 4.21
N PHE A 56 -29.10 5.97 3.61
CA PHE A 56 -28.96 6.07 2.16
C PHE A 56 -27.53 5.75 1.76
N LYS A 57 -27.39 4.99 0.67
CA LYS A 57 -26.10 4.72 0.04
C LYS A 57 -26.00 5.37 -1.33
N VAL A 58 -24.81 5.85 -1.68
CA VAL A 58 -24.52 6.38 -3.01
C VAL A 58 -24.23 5.22 -3.96
N VAL A 59 -24.96 5.18 -5.07
CA VAL A 59 -24.73 4.24 -6.18
C VAL A 59 -24.62 5.04 -7.47
N GLY A 60 -23.41 5.19 -8.00
CA GLY A 60 -23.15 6.09 -9.12
C GLY A 60 -23.47 7.54 -8.76
N ASN A 61 -24.49 8.11 -9.39
CA ASN A 61 -24.97 9.48 -9.15
C ASN A 61 -26.30 9.55 -8.40
N VAL A 62 -26.81 8.43 -7.87
CA VAL A 62 -28.08 8.37 -7.15
C VAL A 62 -27.91 7.93 -5.69
N LEU A 63 -28.86 8.31 -4.84
CA LEU A 63 -28.99 7.82 -3.48
C LEU A 63 -30.07 6.74 -3.43
N VAL A 64 -29.74 5.59 -2.85
CA VAL A 64 -30.64 4.45 -2.69
C VAL A 64 -30.87 4.22 -1.20
N LYS A 65 -32.14 4.17 -0.77
CA LYS A 65 -32.50 3.83 0.60
C LYS A 65 -32.07 2.38 0.89
N SER A 66 -31.44 2.14 2.03
CA SER A 66 -30.95 0.83 2.46
C SER A 66 -31.28 0.62 3.94
N SER A 67 -31.24 -0.62 4.42
CA SER A 67 -31.28 -0.89 5.85
C SER A 67 -29.90 -0.62 6.48
N LYS A 68 -29.89 -0.26 7.77
CA LYS A 68 -28.66 -0.15 8.56
C LYS A 68 -27.86 -1.45 8.54
N GLU A 69 -28.53 -2.60 8.69
CA GLU A 69 -27.89 -3.92 8.68
C GLU A 69 -27.13 -4.19 7.37
N ASP A 70 -27.78 -3.93 6.23
CA ASP A 70 -27.15 -4.10 4.91
C ASP A 70 -25.92 -3.19 4.75
N VAL A 71 -26.02 -1.93 5.20
CA VAL A 71 -24.91 -0.98 5.11
C VAL A 71 -23.75 -1.39 6.01
N VAL A 72 -24.02 -1.83 7.25
CA VAL A 72 -22.99 -2.31 8.16
C VAL A 72 -22.28 -3.51 7.56
N LYS A 73 -23.03 -4.49 7.04
CA LYS A 73 -22.46 -5.68 6.39
C LYS A 73 -21.58 -5.30 5.19
N GLU A 74 -22.05 -4.41 4.33
CA GLU A 74 -21.29 -3.94 3.16
C GLU A 74 -19.98 -3.22 3.57
N LEU A 75 -20.02 -2.41 4.63
CA LEU A 75 -18.83 -1.74 5.17
C LEU A 75 -17.85 -2.74 5.82
N GLU A 76 -18.34 -3.78 6.50
CA GLU A 76 -17.50 -4.84 7.08
C GLU A 76 -16.79 -5.66 6.00
N GLU A 77 -17.48 -6.05 4.94
CA GLU A 77 -16.89 -6.75 3.79
C GLU A 77 -15.83 -5.90 3.07
N ARG A 78 -16.10 -4.59 2.90
CA ARG A 78 -15.11 -3.64 2.34
C ARG A 78 -13.89 -3.49 3.24
N LYS A 79 -14.09 -3.39 4.55
CA LYS A 79 -13.02 -3.32 5.55
C LYS A 79 -12.08 -4.51 5.42
N GLU A 80 -12.62 -5.73 5.44
CA GLU A 80 -11.83 -6.97 5.29
C GLU A 80 -11.05 -6.97 3.97
N THR A 81 -11.70 -6.58 2.87
CA THR A 81 -11.07 -6.45 1.55
C THR A 81 -9.86 -5.50 1.59
N TYR A 82 -10.00 -4.33 2.23
CA TYR A 82 -8.90 -3.37 2.36
C TYR A 82 -7.78 -3.88 3.25
N GLU A 83 -8.09 -4.55 4.37
CA GLU A 83 -7.10 -5.15 5.27
C GLU A 83 -6.25 -6.22 4.55
N VAL A 84 -6.88 -7.12 3.79
CA VAL A 84 -6.18 -8.12 2.97
C VAL A 84 -5.25 -7.45 1.95
N ARG A 85 -5.72 -6.38 1.29
CA ARG A 85 -4.92 -5.65 0.31
C ARG A 85 -3.74 -4.93 0.96
N ILE A 86 -3.93 -4.28 2.11
CA ILE A 86 -2.85 -3.64 2.88
C ILE A 86 -1.79 -4.67 3.28
N ASN A 87 -2.21 -5.83 3.80
CA ASN A 87 -1.29 -6.90 4.17
C ASN A 87 -0.48 -7.42 2.97
N THR A 88 -1.11 -7.52 1.81
CA THR A 88 -0.43 -7.90 0.56
C THR A 88 0.60 -6.85 0.14
N LEU A 89 0.25 -5.56 0.20
CA LEU A 89 1.15 -4.45 -0.14
C LEU A 89 2.33 -4.36 0.83
N LYS A 90 2.12 -4.55 2.15
CA LYS A 90 3.21 -4.61 3.14
C LYS A 90 4.20 -5.74 2.82
N ARG A 91 3.72 -6.93 2.48
CA ARG A 91 4.59 -8.05 2.05
C ARG A 91 5.33 -7.77 0.75
N GLN A 92 4.79 -6.95 -0.15
CA GLN A 92 5.49 -6.52 -1.37
C GLN A 92 6.56 -5.47 -1.04
N GLU A 93 6.22 -4.51 -0.19
CA GLU A 93 7.13 -3.48 0.33
C GLU A 93 8.35 -4.11 1.01
N ASP A 94 8.15 -5.08 1.90
CA ASP A 94 9.24 -5.76 2.62
C ASP A 94 10.18 -6.49 1.65
N ARG A 95 9.63 -7.23 0.68
CA ARG A 95 10.44 -7.91 -0.36
C ARG A 95 11.25 -6.93 -1.20
N LEU A 96 10.71 -5.75 -1.52
CA LEU A 96 11.41 -4.71 -2.26
C LEU A 96 12.51 -4.07 -1.41
N LYS A 97 12.28 -3.85 -0.11
CA LYS A 97 13.30 -3.37 0.83
C LYS A 97 14.45 -4.36 0.98
N ASP A 98 14.16 -5.65 1.12
CA ASP A 98 15.19 -6.70 1.20
C ASP A 98 16.04 -6.72 -0.06
N ARG A 99 15.40 -6.71 -1.24
CA ARG A 99 16.11 -6.64 -2.53
C ARG A 99 16.96 -5.38 -2.65
N LEU A 100 16.45 -4.23 -2.19
CA LEU A 100 17.20 -2.98 -2.20
C LEU A 100 18.44 -3.07 -1.31
N ALA A 101 18.31 -3.62 -0.10
CA ALA A 101 19.41 -3.83 0.84
C ALA A 101 20.47 -4.79 0.28
N GLU A 102 20.06 -5.87 -0.41
CA GLU A 102 20.99 -6.77 -1.09
C GLU A 102 21.79 -6.08 -2.19
N ILE A 103 21.14 -5.26 -3.02
CA ILE A 103 21.83 -4.49 -4.08
C ILE A 103 22.82 -3.51 -3.47
N GLN A 104 22.41 -2.79 -2.42
CA GLN A 104 23.28 -1.86 -1.68
C GLN A 104 24.50 -2.57 -1.08
N LYS A 105 24.31 -3.74 -0.46
CA LYS A 105 25.41 -4.54 0.12
C LYS A 105 26.38 -5.02 -0.96
N LYS A 106 25.88 -5.49 -2.11
CA LYS A 106 26.73 -5.90 -3.24
C LYS A 106 27.50 -4.70 -3.82
N LEU A 107 26.85 -3.55 -3.99
CA LEU A 107 27.50 -2.32 -4.44
C LEU A 107 28.61 -1.90 -3.46
N GLN A 108 28.34 -1.91 -2.16
CA GLN A 108 29.34 -1.64 -1.14
C GLN A 108 30.51 -2.60 -1.21
N SER A 109 30.29 -3.90 -1.46
CA SER A 109 31.40 -4.87 -1.58
C SER A 109 32.29 -4.65 -2.80
N ILE A 110 31.73 -4.14 -3.90
CA ILE A 110 32.48 -3.86 -5.14
C ILE A 110 33.24 -2.53 -5.03
N LEU A 111 32.64 -1.55 -4.35
CA LEU A 111 33.19 -0.20 -4.17
C LEU A 111 34.11 -0.08 -2.96
N SER A 112 33.96 -0.98 -1.97
CA SER A 112 34.95 -1.14 -0.91
C SER A 112 36.24 -1.54 -1.60
N PRO A 113 37.33 -0.79 -1.42
CA PRO A 113 38.58 -1.12 -2.07
C PRO A 113 38.94 -2.56 -1.69
N GLN A 114 39.38 -3.35 -2.67
CA GLN A 114 40.48 -4.27 -2.41
C GLN A 114 41.66 -3.40 -1.92
N ALA A 115 41.58 -2.95 -0.66
CA ALA A 115 42.69 -2.32 0.05
C ALA A 115 43.53 -3.47 0.56
N GLY A 116 44.28 -4.03 -0.39
CA GLY A 116 45.19 -5.16 -0.28
C GLY A 116 45.84 -5.37 -1.62
#